data_AF-A0A528IQ68-F1
#
_entry.id   AF-A0A528IQ68-F1
#
_cell.length_a   1.000
_cell.length_b   1.000
_cell.length_c   1.000
_cell.angle_alpha   90.00
_cell.angle_beta   90.00
_cell.angle_gamma   90.00
#
_symmetry.space_group_name_H-M   'P 1'
#
loop_
_entity.id
_entity.type
_entity.pdbx_description
1 polymer ?
#
loop_
_entity_poly.entity_id
_entity_poly.type
_entity_poly.pdbx_seq_one_letter_code
_entity_poly.pdbx_strand_id
1 'polypeptide(L)'
;DDVTQQIVDALALNLTEGDRQRLAPEHPRNTEAYDCFLRGRELWHRLTKETNIAARELLQRAIELDPMFASAHAFLALTHGLDYLNRWSA
;
A
#
# COMPACT_ATOMS: atom_id res chain seq x y z
N ASP A 1 11.37 11.21 13.09
CA ASP A 1 10.41 12.32 13.02
C ASP A 1 10.97 13.60 12.43
N ASP A 2 12.14 14.08 12.86
CA ASP A 2 12.69 15.36 12.35
C ASP A 2 13.08 15.33 10.85
N VAL A 3 13.68 14.22 10.40
CA VAL A 3 14.03 14.01 8.97
C VAL A 3 12.78 13.86 8.10
N THR A 4 11.75 13.18 8.59
CA THR A 4 10.49 12.99 7.87
C THR A 4 9.76 14.32 7.68
N GLN A 5 9.74 15.18 8.71
CA GLN A 5 9.14 16.52 8.60
C GLN A 5 9.92 17.41 7.65
N GLN A 6 11.26 17.45 7.70
CA GLN A 6 12.03 18.25 6.76
C GLN A 6 11.83 17.85 5.29
N ILE A 7 11.68 16.56 5.01
CA ILE A 7 11.39 16.06 3.65
C ILE A 7 9.97 16.48 3.23
N VAL A 8 8.99 16.36 4.13
CA VAL A 8 7.61 16.77 3.86
C VAL A 8 7.52 18.28 3.61
N ASP A 9 8.19 19.10 4.41
CA ASP A 9 8.20 20.57 4.27
C ASP A 9 8.89 21.01 2.97
N ALA A 10 10.02 20.39 2.63
CA ALA A 10 10.73 20.68 1.38
C ALA A 10 9.91 20.31 0.14
N LEU A 11 9.14 19.22 0.20
CA LEU A 11 8.24 18.80 -0.86
C LEU A 11 7.00 19.69 -0.94
N ALA A 12 6.41 20.06 0.21
CA ALA A 12 5.18 20.86 0.29
C ALA A 12 5.30 22.25 -0.35
N LEU A 13 6.49 22.85 -0.34
CA LEU A 13 6.78 24.15 -0.96
C LEU A 13 6.59 24.17 -2.49
N ASN A 14 6.58 23.01 -3.16
CA ASN A 14 6.45 22.89 -4.62
C ASN A 14 5.10 22.31 -5.08
N LEU A 15 4.14 22.09 -4.18
CA LEU A 15 2.87 21.44 -4.51
C LEU A 15 1.76 22.48 -4.75
N THR A 16 1.12 22.37 -5.91
CA THR A 16 -0.14 23.08 -6.20
C THR A 16 -1.25 22.60 -5.26
N GLU A 17 -2.33 23.36 -5.12
CA GLU A 17 -3.46 22.94 -4.26
C GLU A 17 -4.03 21.56 -4.67
N GLY A 18 -4.04 21.25 -5.97
CA GLY A 18 -4.43 19.92 -6.47
C GLY A 18 -3.42 18.82 -6.12
N ASP A 19 -2.12 19.15 -6.07
CA ASP A 19 -1.10 18.21 -5.60
C ASP A 19 -1.19 17.99 -4.10
N ARG A 20 -1.49 19.03 -3.31
CA ARG A 20 -1.74 18.91 -1.87
C ARG A 20 -2.97 18.09 -1.55
N GLN A 21 -4.00 18.10 -2.39
CA GLN A 21 -5.15 17.21 -2.22
C GLN A 21 -4.83 15.75 -2.56
N ARG A 22 -3.99 15.51 -3.59
CA ARG A 22 -3.52 14.15 -3.94
C ARG A 22 -2.49 13.58 -2.97
N LEU A 23 -1.65 14.46 -2.42
CA LEU A 23 -0.57 14.15 -1.48
C LEU A 23 -0.95 14.42 -0.04
N ALA A 24 -2.17 14.91 0.20
CA ALA A 24 -2.76 14.93 1.53
C ALA A 24 -2.60 13.51 2.03
N PRO A 25 -1.83 13.31 3.12
CA PRO A 25 -1.73 11.98 3.67
C PRO A 25 -3.17 11.58 3.94
N GLU A 26 -3.62 10.49 3.31
CA GLU A 26 -4.50 9.58 4.02
C GLU A 26 -3.68 9.20 5.25
N HIS A 27 -3.74 10.03 6.30
CA HIS A 27 -3.26 9.65 7.60
C HIS A 27 -3.92 8.31 7.82
N PRO A 28 -3.15 7.22 7.92
CA PRO A 28 -3.77 5.92 8.02
C PRO A 28 -4.66 6.00 9.24
N ARG A 29 -5.97 5.86 9.02
CA ARG A 29 -6.95 5.89 10.11
C ARG A 29 -6.61 4.82 11.14
N ASN A 30 -5.86 3.81 10.70
CA ASN A 30 -5.31 2.73 11.49
C ASN A 30 -3.83 2.46 11.10
N THR A 31 -2.90 2.76 12.02
CA THR A 31 -1.45 2.51 11.83
C THR A 31 -1.12 1.03 11.60
N GLU A 32 -1.88 0.11 12.21
CA GLU A 32 -1.71 -1.33 12.02
C GLU A 32 -2.08 -1.75 10.58
N ALA A 33 -3.13 -1.14 10.01
CA ALA A 33 -3.50 -1.36 8.61
C ALA A 33 -2.37 -0.89 7.67
N TYR A 34 -1.73 0.24 8.00
CA TYR A 34 -0.60 0.77 7.23
C TYR A 34 0.64 -0.14 7.30
N ASP A 35 0.98 -0.68 8.47
CA ASP A 35 2.07 -1.66 8.60
C ASP A 35 1.82 -2.90 7.74
N CYS A 36 0.60 -3.46 7.84
CA CYS A 36 0.19 -4.60 7.03
C CYS A 36 0.32 -4.29 5.53
N PHE A 37 -0.17 -3.12 5.09
CA PHE A 37 -0.06 -2.67 3.70
C PHE A 37 1.40 -2.53 3.25
N LEU A 38 2.27 -1.89 4.03
CA LEU A 38 3.68 -1.70 3.66
C LEU A 38 4.41 -3.04 3.48
N ARG A 39 4.19 -3.97 4.41
CA ARG A 39 4.77 -5.32 4.36
C ARG A 39 4.20 -6.14 3.20
N GLY A 40 2.89 -6.06 2.98
CA GLY A 40 2.22 -6.73 1.85
C GLY A 40 2.73 -6.22 0.50
N ARG A 41 2.89 -4.89 0.36
CA ARG A 41 3.45 -4.25 -0.83
C ARG A 41 4.90 -4.69 -1.09
N GLU A 42 5.73 -4.76 -0.06
CA GLU A 42 7.12 -5.21 -0.17
C GLU A 42 7.20 -6.66 -0.68
N LEU A 43 6.38 -7.56 -0.12
CA LEU A 43 6.30 -8.95 -0.57
C LEU A 43 5.80 -9.08 -2.01
N TRP A 44 4.79 -8.29 -2.41
CA TRP A 44 4.27 -8.31 -3.78
C TRP A 44 5.36 -7.97 -4.81
N HIS A 45 6.27 -7.04 -4.50
CA HIS A 45 7.39 -6.68 -5.37
C HIS A 45 8.44 -7.78 -5.56
N ARG A 46 8.41 -8.85 -4.77
CA ARG A 46 9.34 -9.99 -4.91
C ARG A 46 8.95 -10.95 -6.03
N LEU A 47 7.72 -10.86 -6.54
CA LEU A 47 7.24 -11.57 -7.74
C LEU A 47 7.44 -13.10 -7.71
N THR A 48 7.27 -13.74 -6.55
CA THR A 48 7.19 -15.21 -6.43
C THR A 48 5.80 -15.65 -6.00
N LYS A 49 5.44 -16.92 -6.23
CA LYS A 49 4.12 -17.45 -5.83
C LYS A 49 3.90 -17.32 -4.33
N GLU A 50 4.90 -17.71 -3.54
CA GLU A 50 4.84 -17.72 -2.08
C GLU A 50 4.74 -16.29 -1.52
N THR A 51 5.53 -15.37 -2.07
CA THR A 51 5.51 -13.97 -1.65
C THR A 51 4.22 -13.27 -2.05
N ASN A 52 3.62 -13.63 -3.20
CA ASN A 52 2.33 -13.10 -3.62
C ASN A 52 1.17 -13.60 -2.74
N ILE A 53 1.21 -14.86 -2.27
CA ILE A 53 0.25 -15.39 -1.30
C ILE A 53 0.37 -14.65 0.03
N ALA A 54 1.59 -14.51 0.56
CA ALA A 54 1.81 -13.80 1.82
C ALA A 54 1.46 -12.29 1.71
N ALA A 55 1.71 -11.67 0.55
CA ALA A 55 1.27 -10.31 0.26
C ALA A 55 -0.25 -10.19 0.34
N ARG A 56 -0.99 -11.13 -0.26
CA ARG A 56 -2.45 -11.17 -0.24
C ARG A 56 -3.00 -11.22 1.18
N GLU A 57 -2.45 -12.08 2.03
CA GLU A 57 -2.89 -12.20 3.43
C GLU A 57 -2.73 -10.89 4.20
N LEU A 58 -1.59 -10.22 4.06
CA LEU A 58 -1.34 -8.93 4.70
C LEU A 58 -2.24 -7.82 4.16
N LEU A 59 -2.49 -7.79 2.85
CA LEU A 59 -3.39 -6.83 2.22
C LEU A 59 -4.84 -7.04 2.65
N GLN A 60 -5.27 -8.30 2.78
CA GLN A 60 -6.59 -8.65 3.33
C GLN A 60 -6.71 -8.17 4.77
N ARG A 61 -5.67 -8.38 5.60
CA ARG A 61 -5.63 -7.88 6.97
C ARG A 61 -5.67 -6.35 7.06
N ALA A 62 -4.97 -5.66 6.16
CA ALA A 62 -5.04 -4.21 6.06
C ALA A 62 -6.47 -3.72 5.79
N ILE A 63 -7.21 -4.42 4.91
CA ILE A 63 -8.62 -4.11 4.58
C ILE A 63 -9.55 -4.43 5.76
N GLU A 64 -9.32 -5.50 6.52
CA GLU A 64 -10.09 -5.79 7.73
C GLU A 64 -9.94 -4.68 8.78
N LEU A 65 -8.72 -4.14 8.92
CA LEU A 65 -8.38 -3.09 9.87
C LEU A 65 -8.84 -1.70 9.43
N ASP A 66 -8.83 -1.43 8.13
CA ASP A 66 -9.38 -0.22 7.51
C ASP A 66 -10.08 -0.57 6.18
N PRO A 67 -11.40 -0.79 6.21
CA PRO A 67 -12.17 -1.17 5.02
C PRO A 67 -12.13 -0.13 3.89
N MET A 68 -11.80 1.13 4.20
CA MET A 68 -11.72 2.23 3.23
C MET A 68 -10.31 2.44 2.69
N PHE A 69 -9.36 1.58 3.03
CA PHE A 69 -7.97 1.71 2.60
C PHE A 69 -7.82 1.38 1.11
N ALA A 70 -8.00 2.39 0.26
CA ALA A 70 -8.04 2.25 -1.20
C ALA A 70 -6.78 1.57 -1.77
N SER A 71 -5.60 1.90 -1.25
CA SER A 71 -4.33 1.32 -1.70
C SER A 71 -4.24 -0.18 -1.41
N ALA A 72 -4.79 -0.65 -0.28
CA ALA A 72 -4.79 -2.08 0.05
C ALA A 72 -5.69 -2.89 -0.90
N HIS A 73 -6.88 -2.36 -1.24
CA HIS A 73 -7.76 -2.95 -2.25
C HIS A 73 -7.10 -3.03 -3.64
N ALA A 74 -6.42 -1.95 -4.06
CA ALA A 74 -5.72 -1.91 -5.35
C ALA A 74 -4.61 -2.99 -5.42
N PHE A 75 -3.77 -3.08 -4.40
CA PHE A 75 -2.72 -4.10 -4.34
C PHE A 75 -3.28 -5.53 -4.22
N LEU A 76 -4.39 -5.72 -3.51
CA LEU A 76 -5.06 -7.02 -3.44
C LEU A 76 -5.47 -7.51 -4.84
N ALA A 77 -6.06 -6.62 -5.66
CA ALA A 77 -6.38 -6.92 -7.05
C ALA A 77 -5.13 -7.26 -7.89
N LEU A 78 -4.01 -6.55 -7.67
CA LEU A 78 -2.74 -6.86 -8.32
C LEU A 78 -2.21 -8.25 -7.95
N THR A 79 -2.42 -8.74 -6.72
CA THR A 79 -2.03 -10.10 -6.35
C THR A 79 -2.78 -11.15 -7.19
N HIS A 80 -4.08 -10.93 -7.44
CA HIS A 80 -4.89 -11.84 -8.26
C HIS A 80 -4.52 -11.76 -9.75
N GLY A 81 -4.22 -10.57 -10.25
CA GLY A 81 -3.70 -10.39 -11.60
C GLY A 81 -2.38 -11.11 -11.81
N LEU A 82 -1.46 -11.03 -10.83
CA LEU A 82 -0.17 -11.71 -10.88
C LEU A 82 -0.32 -13.24 -10.88
N ASP A 83 -1.25 -13.77 -10.08
CA ASP A 83 -1.57 -15.21 -10.09
C ASP A 83 -2.03 -15.68 -11.48
N TYR A 84 -2.94 -14.94 -12.10
CA TYR A 84 -3.44 -15.26 -13.44
C TYR A 84 -2.33 -15.24 -14.49
N LEU A 85 -1.54 -14.15 -14.52
CA LEU A 85 -0.46 -13.98 -15.51
C LEU A 85 0.60 -15.06 -15.41
N ASN A 86 0.91 -15.53 -14.21
CA ASN A 86 1.93 -16.56 -13.96
C ASN A 86 1.36 -17.98 -13.85
N ARG A 87 0.04 -18.16 -14.03
CA ARG A 87 -0.65 -19.45 -13.83
C ARG A 87 -0.40 -20.08 -12.46
N TRP A 88 -0.31 -19.24 -11.42
CA TRP A 88 -0.13 -19.72 -10.04
C TRP A 88 -1.42 -20.22 -9.40
N SER A 89 -2.57 -19.86 -9.98
CA SER A 89 -3.92 -20.27 -9.60
C SER A 89 -4.36 -21.64 -10.16
N ALA A 90 -3.41 -22.49 -10.55
CA ALA A 90 -3.67 -23.87 -10.98
C ALA A 90 -4.04 -24.80 -9.81
#